data_AF-A0A820PDV8-F1
#
_entry.id   AF-A0A820PDV8-F1
#
_cell.length_a   1.000
_cell.length_b   1.000
_cell.length_c   1.000
_cell.angle_alpha   90.00
_cell.angle_beta   90.00
_cell.angle_gamma   90.00
#
_symmetry.space_group_name_H-M   'P 1'
#
loop_
_entity.id
_entity.type
_entity.pdbx_description
1 polymer ?
#
loop_
_entity_poly.entity_id
_entity_poly.type
_entity_poly.pdbx_seq_one_letter_code
_entity_poly.pdbx_strand_id
1 'polypeptide(L)'
;MRLDSDQCARRTARNYLHLKDLDYYEYEGHIFFDDATEEDDNNEQVPNKFVQQLLGVVDRAATAIHQCPMKIPPPFKTPTPYGGRLTWVLPGGNFLIAHIKDKTKIRHKKRWSQ
;
A
#
# COMPACT_ATOMS: atom_id res chain seq x y z
N MET A 1 -4.02 2.34 -18.38
CA MET A 1 -4.13 0.91 -18.02
C MET A 1 -4.17 0.78 -16.50
N ARG A 2 -5.05 -0.06 -15.93
CA ARG A 2 -5.12 -0.30 -14.47
C ARG A 2 -4.35 -1.59 -14.16
N LEU A 3 -3.15 -1.46 -13.60
CA LEU A 3 -2.18 -2.55 -13.50
C LEU A 3 -2.67 -3.77 -12.70
N ASP A 4 -3.46 -3.53 -11.64
CA ASP A 4 -4.02 -4.60 -10.82
C ASP A 4 -5.01 -5.49 -11.62
N SER A 5 -5.87 -4.87 -12.42
CA SER A 5 -6.82 -5.58 -13.28
C SER A 5 -6.14 -6.25 -14.46
N ASP A 6 -5.14 -5.61 -15.08
CA ASP A 6 -4.41 -6.18 -16.22
C ASP A 6 -3.69 -7.48 -15.82
N GLN A 7 -2.95 -7.41 -14.71
CA GLN A 7 -2.20 -8.56 -14.25
C GLN A 7 -3.12 -9.67 -13.71
N CYS A 8 -4.26 -9.35 -13.12
CA CYS A 8 -5.29 -10.34 -12.76
C CYS A 8 -5.79 -11.11 -14.00
N ALA A 9 -6.05 -10.41 -15.11
CA ALA A 9 -6.48 -11.03 -16.37
C ALA A 9 -5.38 -11.93 -16.95
N ARG A 10 -4.12 -11.47 -16.99
CA ARG A 10 -2.98 -12.27 -17.45
C ARG A 10 -2.75 -13.52 -16.59
N ARG A 11 -2.82 -13.37 -15.27
CA ARG A 11 -2.70 -14.49 -14.30
C ARG A 11 -3.79 -15.53 -14.53
N THR A 12 -5.03 -15.08 -14.75
CA THR A 12 -6.16 -15.96 -15.07
C THR A 12 -5.95 -16.70 -16.39
N ALA A 13 -5.54 -15.98 -17.45
CA ALA A 13 -5.27 -16.58 -18.75
C ALA A 13 -4.16 -17.64 -18.70
N ARG A 14 -3.07 -17.37 -17.95
CA ARG A 14 -2.00 -18.34 -17.73
C ARG A 14 -2.46 -19.58 -16.97
N ASN A 15 -3.22 -19.39 -15.89
CA ASN A 15 -3.61 -20.47 -14.99
C ASN A 15 -4.71 -21.37 -15.57
N TYR A 16 -5.69 -20.79 -16.26
CA TYR A 16 -6.88 -21.53 -16.72
C TYR A 16 -6.88 -21.87 -18.21
N LEU A 17 -6.22 -21.05 -19.05
CA LEU A 17 -6.18 -21.27 -20.51
C LEU A 17 -4.82 -21.81 -20.98
N HIS A 18 -3.87 -22.01 -20.05
CA HIS A 18 -2.50 -22.46 -20.33
C HIS A 18 -1.78 -21.65 -21.42
N LEU A 19 -2.19 -20.39 -21.61
CA LEU A 19 -1.54 -19.48 -22.54
C LEU A 19 -0.20 -19.03 -21.94
N LYS A 20 0.87 -19.23 -22.71
CA LYS A 20 2.21 -18.76 -22.33
C LYS A 20 2.34 -17.29 -22.73
N ASP A 21 2.12 -16.39 -21.77
CA ASP A 21 2.41 -14.97 -21.91
C ASP A 21 3.92 -14.73 -21.72
N LEU A 22 4.60 -14.30 -22.79
CA LEU A 22 6.04 -14.00 -22.76
C LEU A 22 6.35 -12.72 -21.96
N ASP A 23 5.37 -11.83 -21.82
CA ASP A 23 5.51 -10.53 -21.16
C ASP A 23 4.83 -10.49 -19.78
N TYR A 24 4.68 -11.66 -19.14
CA TYR A 24 4.10 -11.75 -17.82
C TYR A 24 4.95 -10.98 -16.79
N TYR A 25 4.30 -10.12 -16.00
CA TYR A 25 4.96 -9.33 -14.96
C TYR A 25 4.29 -9.52 -13.61
N GLU A 26 5.07 -9.32 -12.54
CA GLU A 26 4.57 -9.22 -11.17
C GLU A 26 4.55 -7.75 -10.74
N TYR A 27 3.53 -7.35 -9.97
CA TYR A 27 3.26 -5.96 -9.65
C TYR A 27 3.01 -5.80 -8.16
N GLU A 28 3.75 -4.86 -7.56
CA GLU A 28 3.55 -4.42 -6.19
C GLU A 28 3.60 -2.90 -6.14
N GLY A 29 2.68 -2.29 -5.41
CA GLY A 29 2.62 -0.85 -5.20
C GLY A 29 3.22 -0.47 -3.85
N HIS A 30 4.20 0.43 -3.82
CA HIS A 30 4.81 0.91 -2.57
C HIS A 30 4.57 2.40 -2.35
N ILE A 31 4.07 2.77 -1.17
CA ILE A 31 3.91 4.15 -0.72
C ILE A 31 4.84 4.38 0.47
N PHE A 32 5.68 5.42 0.41
CA PHE A 32 6.58 5.77 1.51
C PHE A 32 6.08 7.04 2.20
N PHE A 33 5.71 6.93 3.48
CA PHE A 33 5.47 8.07 4.34
C PHE A 33 6.73 8.34 5.15
N ASP A 34 7.35 9.49 4.95
CA ASP A 34 8.38 10.04 5.85
C ASP A 34 7.68 10.85 6.95
N ASP A 35 8.21 10.83 8.18
CA ASP A 35 7.62 11.50 9.35
C ASP A 35 6.14 11.12 9.54
N ALA A 36 5.89 9.82 9.51
CA ALA A 36 4.55 9.24 9.44
C ALA A 36 3.85 9.10 10.80
N THR A 37 4.54 9.49 11.88
CA THR A 37 4.10 9.34 13.26
C THR A 37 4.19 10.66 14.02
N GLU A 38 3.26 10.87 14.94
CA GLU A 38 3.19 12.01 15.85
C GLU A 38 3.00 11.51 17.29
N GLU A 39 3.44 12.27 18.28
CA GLU A 39 3.16 11.96 19.69
C GLU A 39 1.78 12.50 20.05
N ASP A 40 0.96 11.66 20.66
CA ASP A 40 -0.32 12.03 21.24
C ASP A 40 -0.16 12.61 22.66
N ASP A 41 -1.23 13.13 23.24
CA ASP A 41 -1.29 13.69 24.61
C ASP A 41 -0.85 12.67 25.69
N ASN A 42 -0.90 11.38 25.37
CA ASN A 42 -0.46 10.27 26.22
C ASN A 42 1.02 9.87 26.01
N ASN A 43 1.80 10.65 25.25
CA ASN A 43 3.18 10.31 24.86
C ASN A 43 3.31 9.01 24.06
N GLU A 44 2.23 8.55 23.42
CA GLU A 44 2.26 7.41 22.51
C GLU A 44 2.48 7.87 21.07
N GLN A 45 3.28 7.12 20.30
CA GLN A 45 3.45 7.40 18.88
C GLN A 45 2.28 6.83 18.07
N VAL A 46 1.49 7.74 17.51
CA VAL A 46 0.33 7.44 16.68
C VAL A 46 0.60 7.79 15.21
N PRO A 47 -0.04 7.12 14.24
CA PRO A 47 0.06 7.49 12.84
C PRO A 47 -0.49 8.89 12.62
N ASN A 48 0.22 9.70 11.84
CA ASN A 48 -0.19 11.07 11.54
C ASN A 48 -1.51 11.13 10.73
N LYS A 49 -2.09 12.32 10.64
CA LYS A 49 -3.32 12.56 9.87
C LYS A 49 -3.30 12.06 8.42
N PHE A 50 -2.15 12.05 7.75
CA PHE A 50 -2.05 11.63 6.35
C PHE A 50 -2.16 10.10 6.21
N VAL A 51 -1.57 9.36 7.16
CA VAL A 51 -1.71 7.90 7.21
C VAL A 51 -3.16 7.53 7.53
N GLN A 52 -3.80 8.25 8.45
CA GLN A 52 -5.22 8.07 8.76
C GLN A 52 -6.12 8.38 7.55
N GLN A 53 -5.81 9.45 6.81
CA GLN A 53 -6.52 9.78 5.58
C GLN A 53 -6.38 8.68 4.52
N LEU A 54 -5.16 8.11 4.36
CA LEU A 54 -4.97 6.99 3.44
C LEU A 54 -5.89 5.82 3.81
N LEU A 55 -5.94 5.43 5.09
CA LEU A 55 -6.81 4.35 5.57
C LEU A 55 -8.28 4.59 5.22
N GLY A 56 -8.78 5.82 5.35
CA GLY A 56 -10.17 6.16 5.03
C GLY A 56 -10.47 6.30 3.53
N VAL A 57 -9.46 6.51 2.69
CA VAL A 57 -9.63 6.75 1.24
C VAL A 57 -9.49 5.47 0.42
N VAL A 58 -8.75 4.46 0.89
CA VAL A 58 -8.52 3.20 0.14
C VAL A 58 -9.82 2.55 -0.33
N ASP A 59 -10.81 2.39 0.55
CA ASP A 59 -12.12 1.81 0.19
C ASP A 59 -12.90 2.65 -0.82
N ARG A 60 -12.86 3.98 -0.64
CA ARG A 60 -13.53 4.92 -1.56
C ARG A 60 -12.88 4.87 -2.94
N ALA A 61 -11.56 4.81 -3.00
CA ALA A 61 -10.81 4.69 -4.24
C ALA A 61 -11.13 3.36 -4.96
N ALA A 62 -11.21 2.26 -4.21
CA ALA A 62 -11.60 0.96 -4.78
C ALA A 62 -13.01 1.02 -5.39
N THR A 63 -13.97 1.56 -4.66
CA THR A 63 -15.35 1.72 -5.14
C THR A 63 -15.43 2.61 -6.38
N ALA A 64 -14.69 3.73 -6.42
CA ALA A 64 -14.68 4.64 -7.56
C ALA A 64 -14.07 4.01 -8.83
N ILE A 65 -13.04 3.18 -8.69
CA ILE A 65 -12.36 2.54 -9.83
C ILE A 65 -13.22 1.43 -10.42
N HIS A 66 -13.84 0.61 -9.57
CA HIS A 66 -14.61 -0.56 -10.00
C HIS A 66 -16.10 -0.26 -10.23
N GLN A 67 -16.55 0.98 -9.98
CA GLN A 67 -17.94 1.43 -10.13
C GLN A 67 -18.97 0.55 -9.40
N CYS A 68 -18.53 -0.13 -8.35
CA CYS A 68 -19.32 -1.05 -7.54
C CYS A 68 -18.91 -0.87 -6.07
N PRO A 69 -19.85 -0.90 -5.11
CA PRO A 69 -19.51 -0.84 -3.69
C PRO A 69 -18.53 -1.94 -3.32
N MET A 70 -17.27 -1.56 -3.05
CA MET A 70 -16.22 -2.48 -2.66
C MET A 70 -15.63 -2.09 -1.32
N LYS A 71 -15.37 -3.11 -0.51
CA LYS A 71 -14.69 -2.98 0.78
C LYS A 71 -13.41 -3.80 0.72
N ILE A 72 -12.27 -3.12 0.81
CA ILE A 72 -10.98 -3.81 0.86
C ILE A 72 -10.77 -4.27 2.31
N PRO A 73 -10.26 -5.50 2.54
CA PRO A 73 -9.89 -5.93 3.87
C PRO A 73 -8.93 -4.93 4.54
N PRO A 74 -9.03 -4.74 5.86
CA PRO A 74 -8.09 -3.88 6.57
C PRO A 74 -6.64 -4.36 6.35
N PRO A 75 -5.66 -3.45 6.36
CA PRO A 75 -4.28 -3.82 6.08
C PRO A 75 -3.70 -4.71 7.16
N PHE A 76 -2.84 -5.63 6.75
CA PHE A 76 -1.95 -6.33 7.65
C PHE A 76 -0.90 -5.35 8.20
N LYS A 77 -0.85 -5.24 9.52
CA LYS A 77 0.11 -4.39 10.23
C LYS A 77 1.33 -5.23 10.59
N THR A 78 2.50 -4.87 10.06
CA THR A 78 3.76 -5.52 10.40
C THR A 78 4.70 -4.49 11.04
N PRO A 79 5.18 -4.70 12.28
CA PRO A 79 6.21 -3.84 12.84
C PRO A 79 7.50 -3.99 12.03
N THR A 80 8.20 -2.89 11.79
CA THR A 80 9.48 -2.90 11.06
C THR A 80 10.53 -2.11 11.84
N PRO A 81 11.83 -2.34 11.62
CA PRO A 81 12.89 -1.62 12.34
C PRO A 81 12.80 -0.09 12.21
N TYR A 82 12.23 0.39 11.11
CA TYR A 82 12.10 1.82 10.80
C TYR A 82 10.73 2.42 11.17
N GLY A 83 9.83 1.64 11.80
CA GLY A 83 8.47 2.07 12.12
C GLY A 83 7.47 0.93 11.93
N GLY A 84 6.65 1.01 10.89
CA GLY A 84 5.68 -0.02 10.55
C GLY A 84 5.44 -0.16 9.05
N ARG A 85 4.73 -1.22 8.69
CA ARG A 85 4.28 -1.50 7.33
C ARG A 85 2.82 -1.90 7.34
N LEU A 86 2.04 -1.29 6.46
CA LEU A 86 0.64 -1.63 6.20
C LEU A 86 0.56 -2.29 4.82
N THR A 87 0.03 -3.51 4.77
CA THR A 87 -0.11 -4.25 3.51
C THR A 87 -1.58 -4.54 3.24
N TRP A 88 -2.09 -4.05 2.11
CA TRP A 88 -3.40 -4.40 1.57
C TRP A 88 -3.26 -5.41 0.44
N VAL A 89 -4.26 -6.27 0.31
CA VAL A 89 -4.47 -7.09 -0.89
C VAL A 89 -5.51 -6.40 -1.75
N LEU A 90 -5.11 -5.99 -2.95
CA LEU A 90 -6.00 -5.36 -3.92
C LEU A 90 -6.94 -6.42 -4.54
N PRO A 91 -8.07 -6.00 -5.15
CA PRO A 91 -9.06 -6.91 -5.74
C PRO A 91 -8.48 -7.87 -6.78
N GLY A 92 -7.49 -7.45 -7.57
CA GLY A 92 -6.77 -8.29 -8.53
C GLY A 92 -5.72 -9.21 -7.91
N GLY A 93 -5.57 -9.21 -6.58
CA GLY A 93 -4.64 -10.06 -5.85
C GLY A 93 -3.20 -9.57 -5.87
N ASN A 94 -2.96 -8.28 -6.13
CA ASN A 94 -1.66 -7.63 -5.94
C ASN A 94 -1.55 -6.97 -4.58
N PHE A 95 -0.32 -6.70 -4.16
CA PHE A 95 -0.07 -6.01 -2.89
C PHE A 95 0.07 -4.50 -3.07
N LEU A 96 -0.60 -3.77 -2.19
CA LEU A 96 -0.33 -2.36 -1.92
C LEU A 96 0.31 -2.27 -0.55
N ILE A 97 1.49 -1.66 -0.47
CA ILE A 97 2.33 -1.63 0.73
C ILE A 97 2.63 -0.18 1.09
N ALA A 98 2.14 0.29 2.24
CA ALA A 98 2.53 1.57 2.80
C ALA A 98 3.59 1.37 3.88
N HIS A 99 4.74 2.02 3.70
CA HIS A 99 5.83 2.09 4.65
C HIS A 99 5.64 3.31 5.53
N ILE A 100 5.37 3.07 6.81
CA ILE A 100 5.13 4.10 7.84
C ILE A 100 6.45 4.29 8.58
N LYS A 101 7.19 5.33 8.19
CA LYS A 101 8.49 5.60 8.79
C LYS A 101 8.36 6.49 10.02
N ASP A 102 8.91 6.01 11.11
CA ASP A 102 9.01 6.72 12.38
C ASP A 102 10.32 7.52 12.41
N LYS A 103 10.22 8.83 12.61
CA LYS A 103 11.39 9.72 12.64
C LYS A 103 12.36 9.39 13.79
N THR A 104 11.86 8.86 14.90
CA THR A 104 12.67 8.56 16.09
C THR A 104 13.54 7.31 15.89
N LYS A 105 13.10 6.40 15.01
CA LYS A 105 13.80 5.15 14.70
C LYS A 105 14.78 5.28 13.53
N ILE A 106 14.66 6.33 12.73
CA ILE A 106 15.45 6.51 11.51
C ILE A 106 16.44 7.64 11.70
N ARG A 107 17.70 7.38 11.35
CA ARG A 107 18.73 8.43 11.34
C ARG A 107 18.33 9.55 10.39
N HIS A 108 18.21 10.77 10.91
CA HIS A 108 18.06 11.97 10.09
C HIS A 108 19.25 12.11 9.13
N LYS A 109 18.99 12.06 7.83
CA LYS A 109 19.95 12.43 6.78
C LYS A 109 19.55 13.78 6.21
N LYS A 110 20.52 14.69 6.05
CA LYS A 110 20.30 15.91 5.27
C LYS A 110 19.91 15.50 3.84
N ARG A 111 18.79 16.02 3.35
CA ARG A 111 18.49 15.97 1.91
C ARG A 111 19.52 16.86 1.23
N TRP A 112 20.14 16.38 0.15
CA TRP A 112 20.97 17.24 -0.68
C TRP A 112 20.13 18.46 -1.07
N SER A 113 20.63 19.66 -0.78
CA SER A 113 20.00 20.87 -1.31
C SER A 113 20.19 20.81 -2.82
N GLN A 114 19.07 20.80 -3.54
CA GLN A 114 19.06 21.02 -4.97
C GLN A 114 19.35 22.49 -5.27
#